data_AF-A0A1C4RJ41-F1
#
_entry.id   AF-A0A1C4RJ41-F1
#
_cell.length_a   1.000
_cell.length_b   1.000
_cell.length_c   1.000
_cell.angle_alpha   90.00
_cell.angle_beta   90.00
_cell.angle_gamma   90.00
#
_symmetry.space_group_name_H-M   'P 1'
#
loop_
_entity.id
_entity.type
_entity.pdbx_description
1 polymer ?
#
loop_
_entity_poly.entity_id
_entity_poly.type
_entity_poly.pdbx_seq_one_letter_code
_entity_poly.pdbx_strand_id
1 'polypeptide(L)'
;MVEDMATDGPRRAENPEVAGVLLAAGGGRRLGGRPKALLTHRGRPLIEHAVRSLRNGGCGPLHVVLGAAAEEVRARADLTGCAVSVNPGWERAWAPRSGWAWRR
;
A
#
# COMPACT_ATOMS: atom_id res chain seq x y z
N MET A 1 -5.25 -33.11 41.15
CA MET A 1 -4.97 -31.69 41.41
C MET A 1 -3.47 -31.52 41.51
N VAL A 2 -2.81 -31.25 40.38
CA VAL A 2 -2.02 -30.03 40.14
C VAL A 2 -1.68 -30.04 38.65
N GLU A 3 -2.27 -29.09 37.94
CA GLU A 3 -1.86 -28.66 36.61
C GLU A 3 -0.50 -27.96 36.73
N ASP A 4 0.42 -28.19 35.80
CA ASP A 4 1.47 -27.21 35.54
C ASP A 4 1.64 -27.00 34.02
N MET A 5 1.02 -25.89 33.63
CA MET A 5 1.24 -25.00 32.51
C MET A 5 2.51 -25.25 31.67
N ALA A 6 2.31 -25.90 30.52
CA ALA A 6 3.05 -25.46 29.34
C ALA A 6 2.57 -24.04 29.03
N THR A 7 3.37 -23.04 29.42
CA THR A 7 3.19 -21.66 28.97
C THR A 7 3.39 -21.66 27.45
N ASP A 8 2.30 -21.79 26.69
CA ASP A 8 2.28 -21.45 25.26
C ASP A 8 2.40 -19.92 25.17
N GLY A 9 3.62 -19.41 25.40
CA GLY A 9 3.99 -18.05 25.03
C GLY A 9 3.68 -17.87 23.55
N PRO A 10 3.30 -16.67 23.09
CA PRO A 10 2.74 -16.48 21.76
C PRO A 10 3.66 -17.13 20.74
N ARG A 11 3.23 -18.28 20.18
CA ARG A 11 3.96 -18.93 19.09
C ARG A 11 4.12 -17.85 18.05
N ARG A 12 5.35 -17.35 17.88
CA ARG A 12 5.71 -16.43 16.81
C ARG A 12 5.17 -17.12 15.57
N ALA A 13 4.11 -16.57 14.98
CA ALA A 13 3.37 -17.23 13.91
C ALA A 13 4.40 -17.89 12.98
N GLU A 14 4.28 -19.21 12.79
CA GLU A 14 5.35 -20.06 12.23
C GLU A 14 5.79 -19.63 10.82
N ASN A 15 5.12 -18.63 10.23
CA ASN A 15 5.77 -17.59 9.44
C ASN A 15 5.07 -16.25 9.75
N PRO A 16 5.78 -15.14 10.03
CA PRO A 16 5.11 -13.86 10.26
C PRO A 16 4.40 -13.41 8.97
N GLU A 17 3.12 -13.01 9.09
CA GLU A 17 2.36 -12.44 7.99
C GLU A 17 3.09 -11.22 7.39
N VAL A 18 3.29 -11.23 6.08
CA VAL A 18 3.93 -10.12 5.36
C VAL A 18 2.86 -9.12 4.93
N ALA A 19 2.82 -7.97 5.58
CA ALA A 19 1.92 -6.89 5.19
C ALA A 19 2.36 -6.26 3.85
N GLY A 20 1.39 -6.02 2.95
CA GLY A 20 1.61 -5.29 1.71
C GLY A 20 1.16 -3.83 1.83
N VAL A 21 2.04 -2.88 1.52
CA VAL A 21 1.72 -1.44 1.53
C VAL A 21 1.82 -0.88 0.12
N LEU A 22 0.71 -0.33 -0.38
CA LEU A 22 0.63 0.32 -1.68
C LEU A 22 0.51 1.85 -1.54
N LEU A 23 1.55 2.57 -1.92
CA LEU A 23 1.58 4.03 -1.91
C LEU A 23 1.05 4.58 -3.24
N ALA A 24 -0.21 5.02 -3.25
CA ALA A 24 -0.92 5.57 -4.40
C ALA A 24 -1.34 7.04 -4.21
N ALA A 25 -0.66 7.76 -3.31
CA ALA A 25 -1.02 9.12 -2.93
C ALA A 25 -0.55 10.23 -3.91
N GLY A 26 0.35 9.91 -4.84
CA GLY A 26 1.01 10.90 -5.68
C GLY A 26 0.14 11.44 -6.82
N GLY A 27 0.14 12.77 -7.02
CA GLY A 27 -0.58 13.45 -8.10
C GLY A 27 -0.01 13.30 -9.51
N GLY A 28 0.88 12.35 -9.77
CA GLY A 28 1.32 12.04 -11.14
C GLY A 28 1.97 13.20 -11.90
N ARG A 29 2.72 14.08 -11.22
CA ARG A 29 3.35 15.29 -11.82
C ARG A 29 4.10 15.03 -13.13
N ARG A 30 4.84 13.91 -13.21
CA ARG A 30 5.59 13.52 -14.42
C ARG A 30 4.71 13.01 -15.57
N LEU A 31 3.43 12.77 -15.29
CA LEU A 31 2.41 12.30 -16.23
C LEU A 31 1.41 13.43 -16.54
N GLY A 32 1.83 14.69 -16.41
CA GLY A 32 0.97 15.86 -16.64
C GLY A 32 -0.14 16.05 -15.61
N GLY A 33 0.09 15.62 -14.36
CA GLY A 33 -0.91 15.75 -13.28
C GLY A 33 -1.98 14.65 -13.27
N ARG A 34 -1.88 13.65 -14.17
CA ARG A 34 -2.82 12.53 -14.21
C ARG A 34 -2.51 11.53 -13.08
N PRO A 35 -3.48 11.20 -12.20
CA PRO A 35 -3.27 10.25 -11.12
C PRO A 35 -2.87 8.88 -11.64
N LYS A 36 -1.63 8.45 -11.36
CA LYS A 36 -1.09 7.18 -11.88
C LYS A 36 -1.93 5.96 -11.46
N ALA A 37 -2.57 6.03 -10.29
CA ALA A 37 -3.45 5.01 -9.75
C ALA A 37 -4.59 4.62 -10.72
N LEU A 38 -5.12 5.58 -11.47
CA LEU A 38 -6.27 5.42 -12.35
C LEU A 38 -5.92 5.19 -13.82
N LEU A 39 -4.63 5.11 -14.15
CA LEU A 39 -4.24 4.75 -15.52
C LEU A 39 -4.67 3.31 -15.80
N THR A 40 -5.31 3.11 -16.95
CA THR A 40 -5.72 1.78 -17.38
C THR A 40 -4.48 0.96 -17.76
N HIS A 41 -4.34 -0.21 -17.13
CA HIS A 41 -3.34 -1.22 -17.45
C HIS A 41 -4.04 -2.58 -17.58
N ARG A 42 -3.95 -3.20 -18.76
CA ARG A 42 -4.62 -4.48 -19.07
C ARG A 42 -6.13 -4.46 -18.75
N GLY A 43 -6.80 -3.38 -19.17
CA GLY A 43 -8.25 -3.21 -19.04
C GLY A 43 -8.75 -2.79 -17.64
N ARG A 44 -7.86 -2.61 -16.66
CA ARG A 44 -8.23 -2.22 -15.28
C ARG A 44 -7.37 -1.06 -14.76
N PRO A 45 -7.84 -0.29 -13.76
CA PRO A 45 -7.00 0.70 -13.07
C PRO A 45 -5.68 0.10 -12.58
N LEU A 46 -4.57 0.82 -12.73
CA LEU A 46 -3.24 0.35 -12.33
C LEU A 46 -3.17 0.01 -10.84
N ILE A 47 -3.92 0.72 -10.00
CA ILE A 47 -3.99 0.44 -8.56
C ILE A 47 -4.53 -0.97 -8.28
N GLU A 48 -5.53 -1.45 -9.03
CA GLU A 48 -6.06 -2.81 -8.90
C GLU A 48 -5.04 -3.86 -9.33
N HIS A 49 -4.27 -3.55 -10.39
CA HIS A 49 -3.18 -4.42 -10.81
C HIS A 49 -2.12 -4.56 -9.71
N ALA A 50 -1.73 -3.44 -9.08
CA ALA A 50 -0.75 -3.44 -7.99
C ALA A 50 -1.26 -4.20 -6.74
N VAL A 51 -2.52 -4.00 -6.35
CA VAL A 51 -3.16 -4.77 -5.26
C VAL A 51 -3.13 -6.26 -5.56
N ARG A 52 -3.52 -6.66 -6.78
CA ARG A 52 -3.48 -8.08 -7.18
C ARG A 52 -2.06 -8.66 -7.16
N SER A 53 -1.06 -7.89 -7.59
CA SER A 53 0.34 -8.32 -7.53
C SER A 53 0.80 -8.56 -6.10
N LEU A 54 0.44 -7.69 -5.15
CA LEU A 54 0.74 -7.89 -3.72
C LEU A 54 0.05 -9.14 -3.17
N ARG A 55 -1.24 -9.35 -3.47
CA ARG A 55 -1.99 -10.56 -3.06
C ARG A 55 -1.35 -11.82 -3.60
N ASN A 56 -1.08 -11.86 -4.90
CA ASN A 56 -0.48 -13.01 -5.57
C ASN A 56 0.95 -13.29 -5.09
N GLY A 57 1.64 -12.28 -4.56
CA GLY A 57 2.94 -12.42 -3.91
C GLY A 57 2.87 -12.92 -2.46
N GLY A 58 1.69 -13.24 -1.94
CA GLY A 58 1.49 -13.73 -0.58
C GLY A 58 1.44 -12.64 0.49
N CYS A 59 1.30 -11.36 0.11
CA CYS A 59 1.14 -10.29 1.08
C CYS A 59 -0.29 -10.25 1.63
N GLY A 60 -0.41 -10.19 2.95
CA GLY A 60 -1.66 -10.03 3.70
C GLY A 60 -1.32 -9.78 5.17
N PRO A 61 -1.88 -8.76 5.83
CA PRO A 61 -2.90 -7.78 5.38
C PRO A 61 -2.40 -6.76 4.34
N LEU A 62 -3.32 -6.12 3.61
CA LEU A 62 -3.00 -5.09 2.60
C LEU A 62 -3.49 -3.70 3.00
N HIS A 63 -2.60 -2.72 2.89
CA HIS A 63 -2.89 -1.32 3.16
C HIS A 63 -2.61 -0.43 1.96
N VAL A 64 -3.57 0.40 1.59
CA VAL A 64 -3.49 1.33 0.46
C VAL A 64 -3.51 2.76 1.00
N VAL A 65 -2.54 3.56 0.58
CA VAL A 65 -2.47 4.98 0.92
C VAL A 65 -2.82 5.81 -0.31
N LEU A 66 -3.93 6.54 -0.23
CA LEU A 66 -4.41 7.47 -1.26
C LEU A 66 -4.00 8.91 -0.93
N GLY A 67 -4.22 9.83 -1.87
CA GLY A 67 -3.79 11.22 -1.77
C GLY A 67 -4.51 12.08 -2.81
N ALA A 68 -3.76 12.62 -3.78
CA ALA A 68 -4.24 13.60 -4.76
C ALA A 68 -5.60 13.28 -5.43
N ALA A 69 -5.89 12.00 -5.66
CA ALA A 69 -7.12 11.54 -6.31
C ALA A 69 -7.88 10.52 -5.45
N ALA A 70 -7.88 10.69 -4.12
CA ALA A 70 -8.46 9.71 -3.21
C ALA A 70 -9.94 9.41 -3.51
N GLU A 71 -10.77 10.43 -3.69
CA GLU A 71 -12.20 10.26 -4.01
C GLU A 71 -12.41 9.58 -5.35
N GLU A 72 -11.68 10.00 -6.38
CA GLU A 72 -11.79 9.42 -7.72
C GLU A 72 -11.35 7.95 -7.74
N VAL A 73 -10.30 7.61 -6.98
CA VAL A 73 -9.85 6.22 -6.82
C VAL A 73 -10.88 5.39 -6.09
N ARG A 74 -11.47 5.90 -4.99
CA ARG A 74 -12.51 5.18 -4.24
C ARG A 74 -13.75 4.91 -5.10
N ALA A 75 -14.10 5.83 -5.99
CA ALA A 75 -15.25 5.68 -6.87
C ALA A 75 -15.03 4.69 -8.02
N ARG A 76 -13.79 4.50 -8.47
CA ARG A 76 -13.50 3.81 -9.74
C ARG A 76 -12.70 2.52 -9.60
N ALA A 77 -12.04 2.27 -8.48
CA ALA A 77 -11.17 1.12 -8.29
C ALA A 77 -11.75 0.14 -7.26
N ASP A 78 -11.67 -1.15 -7.56
CA ASP A 78 -11.97 -2.20 -6.58
C ASP A 78 -10.79 -2.39 -5.61
N LEU A 79 -10.99 -1.92 -4.37
CA LEU A 79 -10.05 -2.08 -3.26
C LEU A 79 -10.58 -3.01 -2.17
N THR A 80 -11.57 -3.85 -2.48
CA THR A 80 -12.19 -4.79 -1.53
C THR A 80 -11.13 -5.63 -0.83
N GLY A 81 -11.17 -5.70 0.50
CA GLY A 81 -10.19 -6.44 1.31
C GLY A 81 -8.86 -5.71 1.55
N CYS A 82 -8.76 -4.42 1.21
CA CYS A 82 -7.65 -3.56 1.62
C CYS A 82 -8.11 -2.57 2.70
N ALA A 83 -7.25 -2.32 3.69
CA ALA A 83 -7.37 -1.14 4.51
C ALA A 83 -6.97 0.10 3.69
N VAL A 84 -7.76 1.17 3.73
CA VAL A 84 -7.52 2.37 2.93
C VAL A 84 -7.35 3.58 3.83
N SER A 85 -6.24 4.29 3.67
CA SER A 85 -5.96 5.57 4.33
C SER A 85 -5.77 6.67 3.29
N VAL A 86 -6.01 7.92 3.69
CA VAL A 86 -5.78 9.10 2.85
C VAL A 86 -4.68 9.93 3.48
N ASN A 87 -3.64 10.27 2.71
CA ASN A 87 -2.62 11.24 3.10
C ASN A 87 -3.06 12.63 2.61
N PRO A 88 -3.58 13.52 3.49
CA PRO A 88 -3.97 14.87 3.10
C PRO A 88 -2.75 15.73 2.71
N GLY A 89 -1.55 15.39 3.21
CA GLY A 89 -0.30 16.07 2.91
C GLY A 89 0.42 15.52 1.68
N TRP A 90 -0.29 14.93 0.71
CA TRP A 90 0.29 14.25 -0.45
C TRP A 90 1.25 15.13 -1.29
N GLU A 91 1.04 16.45 -1.29
CA GLU A 91 1.89 17.42 -1.98
C GLU A 91 3.28 17.55 -1.36
N ARG A 92 3.37 17.31 -0.05
CA ARG A 92 4.61 17.22 0.73
C ARG A 92 5.22 15.85 0.48
N ALA A 93 5.57 15.57 -0.77
CA ALA A 93 6.38 14.42 -1.10
C ALA A 93 7.70 14.49 -0.31
N TRP A 94 8.25 13.34 0.03
CA TRP A 94 9.56 13.23 0.67
C TRP A 94 10.58 14.14 -0.03
N ALA A 95 11.01 15.20 0.66
CA ALA A 95 12.17 15.97 0.29
C ALA A 95 13.38 15.25 0.88
N PRO A 96 14.42 14.95 0.09
CA PRO A 96 15.64 14.39 0.68
C PRO A 96 16.16 15.38 1.72
N ARG A 97 16.42 14.90 2.93
CA ARG A 97 17.32 15.63 3.84
C ARG A 97 18.66 15.71 3.10
N SER A 98 19.20 16.92 2.99
CA SER A 98 20.50 17.18 2.36
C SER A 98 21.52 16.16 2.87
N GLY A 99 22.01 15.30 1.98
CA GLY A 99 22.95 14.23 2.32
C GLY A 99 22.82 12.97 1.45
N TRP A 100 21.62 12.63 0.98
CA TRP A 100 21.39 11.47 0.11
C TRP A 100 21.41 11.86 -1.37
N ALA A 101 22.55 12.35 -1.85
CA ALA A 101 22.81 12.40 -3.28
C ALA A 101 23.29 11.01 -3.72
N TRP A 102 22.43 10.23 -4.37
CA TRP A 102 22.86 9.03 -5.08
C TRP A 102 23.91 9.45 -6.12
N ARG A 103 25.19 9.20 -5.81
CA ARG A 103 26.28 9.35 -6.78
C ARG A 103 26.12 8.22 -7.80
N ARG A 104 26.17 8.62 -9.07
CA ARG A 104 26.26 7.72 -10.23
C ARG A 104 27.53 6.91 -10.19
#